data_AF-A0A8T7I239-F1
#
_entry.id   AF-A0A8T7I239-F1
#
_cell.length_a   1.000
_cell.length_b   1.000
_cell.length_c   1.000
_cell.angle_alpha   90.00
_cell.angle_beta   90.00
_cell.angle_gamma   90.00
#
_symmetry.space_group_name_H-M   'P 1'
#
loop_
_entity.id
_entity.type
_entity.pdbx_description
1 polymer ?
#
loop_
_entity_poly.entity_id
_entity_poly.type
_entity_poly.pdbx_seq_one_letter_code
_entity_poly.pdbx_strand_id
1 'polypeptide(L)'
;MNNYHVIFSGVILDGFEITNVKQALAAKFKLTPEKAERLFSGQSHTLKRDIDHKTAYQYKSILEKLGASIELKPVAAAATMLSGLSLVPTEEEIKQKEQAQREQALKQQAEKASKQPASITCPKCASVQSNPVECDDCGIIFAKYAKHQAQQPMPANLSLEPMDNKPVPETVSQLSEAEEEGASSEASVIIDNDEINIAAIIAAVVATVIGAFVWQGIAIAFEVELGYIAWGIGGLIGVAALMFDARGQTIGIICGVLAVVAIFAGKYMAYDSLKETWQQEFLGFGTEFTEEFRSDYEQEKLFAQEYEQVKYDDEKLKVLIFEWGYTDANQVSDMGDADIAFFRDNVASRLEQLNQNNMTFEQWHASVFATIPEVLSTTDLMKENFGAIDLIFLFLGVGTAYRLARGNE
;
A
#
# COMPACT_ATOMS: atom_id res chain seq x y z
N MET A 1 -4.81 10.18 6.30
CA MET A 1 -4.69 8.76 6.66
C MET A 1 -3.35 8.31 6.12
N ASN A 2 -2.45 7.87 7.00
CA ASN A 2 -1.15 7.36 6.61
C ASN A 2 -1.29 5.86 6.36
N ASN A 3 -0.78 5.39 5.24
CA ASN A 3 -0.67 3.96 4.96
C ASN A 3 0.65 3.45 5.53
N TYR A 4 0.72 2.17 5.83
CA TYR A 4 1.84 1.54 6.52
C TYR A 4 2.38 0.34 5.75
N HIS A 5 3.63 0.03 6.02
CA HIS A 5 4.31 -1.17 5.57
C HIS A 5 4.69 -2.00 6.81
N VAL A 6 4.29 -3.27 6.80
CA VAL A 6 4.65 -4.26 7.82
C VAL A 6 5.97 -4.88 7.39
N ILE A 7 7.04 -4.60 8.12
CA ILE A 7 8.39 -5.03 7.79
C ILE A 7 8.88 -6.02 8.84
N PHE A 8 9.32 -7.18 8.38
CA PHE A 8 10.00 -8.18 9.18
C PHE A 8 11.50 -8.07 8.99
N SER A 9 12.26 -7.87 10.06
CA SER A 9 13.71 -7.66 10.02
C SER A 9 14.52 -8.96 9.95
N GLY A 10 13.87 -10.12 10.04
CA GLY A 10 14.54 -11.42 10.15
C GLY A 10 14.98 -11.77 11.58
N VAL A 11 14.61 -10.93 12.56
CA VAL A 11 14.92 -11.10 13.99
C VAL A 11 13.73 -11.73 14.71
N ILE A 12 14.01 -12.70 15.59
CA ILE A 12 13.01 -13.31 16.47
C ILE A 12 13.01 -12.62 17.83
N LEU A 13 11.85 -12.64 18.50
CA LEU A 13 11.74 -12.14 19.88
C LEU A 13 12.41 -13.11 20.86
N ASP A 14 12.90 -12.55 21.97
CA ASP A 14 13.53 -13.33 23.04
C ASP A 14 12.53 -14.34 23.62
N GLY A 15 12.98 -15.58 23.83
CA GLY A 15 12.14 -16.66 24.36
C GLY A 15 11.57 -17.62 23.31
N PHE A 16 11.65 -17.29 22.02
CA PHE A 16 11.21 -18.16 20.93
C PHE A 16 12.37 -18.89 20.25
N GLU A 17 12.14 -20.14 19.82
CA GLU A 17 13.11 -20.87 19.00
C GLU A 17 12.96 -20.53 17.51
N ILE A 18 14.08 -20.25 16.83
CA ILE A 18 14.08 -19.90 15.40
C ILE A 18 13.40 -20.96 14.52
N THR A 19 13.48 -22.24 14.88
CA THR A 19 12.85 -23.34 14.15
C THR A 19 11.32 -23.22 14.18
N ASN A 20 10.77 -22.90 15.35
CA ASN A 20 9.33 -22.78 15.58
C ASN A 20 8.78 -21.52 14.92
N VAL A 21 9.48 -20.39 15.03
CA VAL A 21 9.09 -19.14 14.36
C VAL A 21 9.16 -19.30 12.83
N LYS A 22 10.17 -20.00 12.31
CA LYS A 22 10.25 -20.34 10.87
C LYS A 22 9.06 -21.14 10.40
N GLN A 23 8.68 -22.18 11.15
CA GLN A 23 7.52 -23.01 10.82
C GLN A 23 6.22 -22.21 10.90
N ALA A 24 6.05 -21.40 11.94
CA ALA A 24 4.88 -20.54 12.12
C ALA A 24 4.75 -19.48 11.01
N LEU A 25 5.85 -18.83 10.62
CA LEU A 25 5.86 -17.89 9.50
C LEU A 25 5.71 -18.60 8.15
N ALA A 26 6.29 -19.79 7.99
CA ALA A 26 6.12 -20.60 6.78
C ALA A 26 4.65 -21.00 6.58
N ALA A 27 3.99 -21.48 7.64
CA ALA A 27 2.55 -21.72 7.67
C ALA A 27 1.77 -20.43 7.39
N LYS A 28 2.09 -19.34 8.11
CA LYS A 28 1.41 -18.04 8.03
C LYS A 28 1.61 -17.30 6.69
N PHE A 29 2.56 -17.70 5.86
CA PHE A 29 2.76 -17.08 4.54
C PHE A 29 2.76 -18.12 3.42
N LYS A 30 2.42 -19.38 3.73
CA LYS A 30 2.52 -20.53 2.82
C LYS A 30 3.84 -20.56 2.07
N LEU A 31 4.92 -20.27 2.80
CA LEU A 31 6.25 -20.21 2.22
C LEU A 31 6.85 -21.61 2.22
N THR A 32 7.47 -21.97 1.10
CA THR A 32 8.38 -23.11 1.06
C THR A 32 9.47 -22.92 2.12
N PRO A 33 9.98 -23.99 2.77
CA PRO A 33 10.98 -23.88 3.84
C PRO A 33 12.20 -23.07 3.42
N GLU A 34 12.61 -23.16 2.15
CA GLU A 34 13.69 -22.36 1.55
C GLU A 34 13.40 -20.84 1.51
N LYS A 35 12.14 -20.44 1.28
CA LYS A 35 11.72 -19.03 1.29
C LYS A 35 11.55 -18.54 2.72
N ALA A 36 11.05 -19.38 3.62
CA ALA A 36 11.00 -19.08 5.04
C ALA A 36 12.42 -18.81 5.55
N GLU A 37 13.41 -19.66 5.25
CA GLU A 37 14.81 -19.43 5.61
C GLU A 37 15.38 -18.11 5.07
N ARG A 38 15.02 -17.73 3.84
CA ARG A 38 15.40 -16.44 3.26
C ARG A 38 14.86 -15.24 4.05
N LEU A 39 13.71 -15.37 4.71
CA LEU A 39 13.19 -14.30 5.58
C LEU A 39 14.08 -14.05 6.80
N PHE A 40 14.82 -15.07 7.27
CA PHE A 40 15.74 -14.98 8.41
C PHE A 40 17.20 -14.75 7.98
N SER A 41 17.44 -14.38 6.72
CA SER A 41 18.79 -14.12 6.20
C SER A 41 19.41 -12.79 6.68
N GLY A 42 18.75 -12.09 7.63
CA GLY A 42 19.19 -10.78 8.15
C GLY A 42 18.87 -9.60 7.23
N GLN A 43 18.09 -9.82 6.16
CA GLN A 43 17.55 -8.76 5.31
C GLN A 43 16.12 -8.42 5.74
N SER A 44 15.78 -7.13 5.79
CA SER A 44 14.41 -6.71 6.07
C SER A 44 13.49 -7.01 4.88
N HIS A 45 12.41 -7.75 5.14
CA HIS A 45 11.39 -8.10 4.15
C HIS A 45 10.08 -7.39 4.46
N THR A 46 9.51 -6.72 3.46
CA THR A 46 8.15 -6.16 3.60
C THR A 46 7.12 -7.26 3.41
N LEU A 47 6.40 -7.61 4.48
CA LEU A 47 5.37 -8.66 4.46
C LEU A 47 4.08 -8.16 3.84
N LYS A 48 3.67 -6.92 4.14
CA LYS A 48 2.48 -6.28 3.57
C LYS A 48 2.73 -4.79 3.36
N ARG A 49 2.22 -4.25 2.25
CA ARG A 49 2.38 -2.85 1.85
C ARG A 49 1.02 -2.15 1.78
N ASP A 50 1.06 -0.83 2.00
CA ASP A 50 -0.03 0.12 1.78
C ASP A 50 -1.32 -0.19 2.56
N ILE A 51 -1.19 -0.58 3.83
CA ILE A 51 -2.34 -0.91 4.70
C ILE A 51 -2.62 0.20 5.70
N ASP A 52 -3.85 0.30 6.19
CA ASP A 52 -4.19 1.30 7.21
C ASP A 52 -3.46 1.02 8.55
N HIS A 53 -3.41 2.03 9.43
CA HIS A 53 -2.75 1.93 10.73
C HIS A 53 -3.33 0.82 11.63
N LYS A 54 -4.66 0.65 11.61
CA LYS A 54 -5.36 -0.31 12.47
C LYS A 54 -4.98 -1.74 12.07
N THR A 55 -5.05 -2.05 10.79
CA THR A 55 -4.69 -3.34 10.22
C THR A 55 -3.18 -3.56 10.32
N ALA A 56 -2.35 -2.55 10.11
CA ALA A 56 -0.91 -2.67 10.32
C ALA A 56 -0.56 -3.09 11.75
N TYR A 57 -1.20 -2.46 12.74
CA TYR A 57 -1.04 -2.81 14.14
C TYR A 57 -1.54 -4.24 14.44
N GLN A 58 -2.66 -4.65 13.83
CA GLN A 58 -3.17 -6.02 13.94
C GLN A 58 -2.18 -7.06 13.38
N TYR A 59 -1.59 -6.79 12.21
CA TYR A 59 -0.55 -7.63 11.63
C TYR A 59 0.69 -7.71 12.53
N LYS A 60 1.15 -6.56 13.07
CA LYS A 60 2.24 -6.50 14.05
C LYS A 60 1.94 -7.40 15.25
N SER A 61 0.77 -7.21 15.88
CA SER A 61 0.38 -7.97 17.08
C SER A 61 0.31 -9.48 16.83
N ILE A 62 -0.23 -9.92 15.68
CA ILE A 62 -0.31 -11.36 15.35
C ILE A 62 1.09 -11.95 15.12
N LEU A 63 1.94 -11.24 14.37
CA LEU A 63 3.27 -11.74 13.99
C LEU A 63 4.26 -11.70 15.17
N GLU A 64 4.18 -10.69 16.03
CA GLU A 64 4.94 -10.63 17.29
C GLU A 64 4.53 -11.76 18.23
N LYS A 65 3.23 -12.08 18.33
CA LYS A 65 2.75 -13.27 19.05
C LYS A 65 3.23 -14.59 18.44
N LEU A 66 3.72 -14.62 17.20
CA LEU A 66 4.37 -15.79 16.61
C LEU A 66 5.89 -15.80 16.84
N GLY A 67 6.43 -14.85 17.60
CA GLY A 67 7.85 -14.71 17.87
C GLY A 67 8.63 -13.93 16.82
N ALA A 68 7.96 -13.24 15.87
CA ALA A 68 8.62 -12.45 14.83
C ALA A 68 8.68 -10.96 15.19
N SER A 69 9.85 -10.33 15.13
CA SER A 69 9.99 -8.89 15.38
C SER A 69 9.53 -8.07 14.17
N ILE A 70 8.50 -7.23 14.36
CA ILE A 70 7.87 -6.45 13.30
C ILE A 70 8.05 -4.95 13.50
N GLU A 71 8.45 -4.27 12.44
CA GLU A 71 8.55 -2.82 12.36
C GLU A 71 7.44 -2.27 11.43
N LEU A 72 6.69 -1.27 11.89
CA LEU A 72 5.71 -0.55 11.06
C LEU A 72 6.36 0.71 10.49
N LYS A 73 6.37 0.85 9.16
CA LYS A 73 6.86 2.07 8.49
C LYS A 73 5.72 2.83 7.83
N PRO A 74 5.52 4.13 8.17
CA PRO A 74 4.54 4.95 7.48
C PRO A 74 5.01 5.29 6.06
N VAL A 75 4.08 5.25 5.11
CA VAL A 75 4.27 5.64 3.71
C VAL A 75 3.78 7.07 3.57
N ALA A 76 4.70 8.00 3.31
CA ALA A 76 4.31 9.35 2.93
C ALA A 76 3.51 9.30 1.62
N ALA A 77 2.31 9.89 1.62
CA ALA A 77 1.27 9.81 0.58
C ALA A 77 1.70 10.21 -0.85
N ALA A 78 2.95 10.63 -1.08
CA ALA A 78 3.46 11.03 -2.38
C ALA A 78 4.09 9.87 -3.21
N ALA A 79 4.35 8.70 -2.62
CA ALA A 79 5.07 7.60 -3.30
C ALA A 79 4.15 6.55 -3.98
N THR A 80 2.85 6.57 -3.69
CA THR A 80 1.92 5.49 -4.07
C THR A 80 1.52 5.51 -5.55
N MET A 81 1.66 6.65 -6.26
CA MET A 81 1.24 6.78 -7.67
C MET A 81 2.29 6.31 -8.70
N LEU A 82 3.53 6.01 -8.30
CA LEU A 82 4.64 5.74 -9.23
C LEU A 82 5.30 4.36 -9.12
N SER A 83 4.87 3.51 -8.17
CA SER A 83 5.57 2.23 -7.92
C SER A 83 5.06 1.04 -8.75
N GLY A 84 4.07 1.24 -9.63
CA GLY A 84 3.51 0.18 -10.49
C GLY A 84 4.36 -0.23 -11.70
N LEU A 85 5.48 0.45 -11.96
CA LEU A 85 6.37 0.19 -13.09
C LEU A 85 7.83 0.27 -12.64
N SER A 86 8.24 -0.59 -11.71
CA SER A 86 9.67 -0.81 -11.44
C SER A 86 10.19 -1.91 -12.36
N LEU A 87 10.77 -1.52 -13.50
CA LEU A 87 11.59 -2.40 -14.33
C LEU A 87 12.79 -2.85 -13.50
N VAL A 88 12.96 -4.17 -13.31
CA VAL A 88 14.18 -4.76 -12.76
C VAL A 88 15.32 -4.38 -13.72
N PRO A 89 16.32 -3.58 -13.30
CA PRO A 89 17.43 -3.22 -14.16
C PRO A 89 18.21 -4.47 -14.56
N THR A 90 18.55 -4.59 -15.83
CA THR A 90 19.33 -5.74 -16.32
C THR A 90 20.74 -5.71 -15.75
N GLU A 91 21.37 -6.88 -15.62
CA GLU A 91 22.72 -7.07 -15.08
C GLU A 91 23.77 -6.17 -15.78
N GLU A 92 23.54 -5.85 -17.07
CA GLU A 92 24.40 -4.96 -17.85
C GLU A 92 24.24 -3.49 -17.44
N GLU A 93 23.02 -3.04 -17.13
CA GLU A 93 22.75 -1.68 -16.66
C GLU A 93 23.28 -1.45 -15.24
N ILE A 94 23.28 -2.48 -14.39
CA ILE A 94 23.89 -2.43 -13.06
C ILE A 94 25.40 -2.23 -13.19
N LYS A 95 26.07 -3.03 -14.03
CA LYS A 95 27.51 -2.91 -14.28
C LYS A 95 27.89 -1.56 -14.89
N GLN A 96 27.08 -1.04 -15.83
CA GLN A 96 27.32 0.28 -16.42
C GLN A 96 27.13 1.41 -15.40
N LYS A 97 26.12 1.32 -14.52
CA LYS A 97 25.92 2.30 -13.44
C LYS A 97 27.03 2.25 -12.40
N GLU A 98 27.50 1.06 -12.03
CA GLU A 98 28.64 0.90 -11.10
C GLU A 98 29.95 1.44 -11.70
N GLN A 99 30.18 1.26 -13.01
CA GLN A 99 31.33 1.83 -13.70
C GLN A 99 31.24 3.35 -13.80
N ALA A 100 30.07 3.88 -14.15
CA ALA A 100 29.84 5.33 -14.20
C ALA A 100 29.96 5.99 -12.81
N GLN A 101 29.51 5.32 -11.76
CA GLN A 101 29.65 5.77 -10.37
C GLN A 101 31.10 5.71 -9.89
N ARG A 102 31.88 4.68 -10.27
CA ARG A 102 33.33 4.64 -9.99
C ARG A 102 34.10 5.74 -10.71
N GLU A 103 33.74 6.04 -11.96
CA GLU A 103 34.38 7.13 -12.72
C GLU A 103 34.01 8.51 -12.17
N GLN A 104 32.77 8.69 -11.71
CA GLN A 104 32.35 9.91 -11.02
C GLN A 104 32.97 10.05 -9.62
N ALA A 105 33.14 8.95 -8.87
CA ALA A 105 33.83 8.96 -7.59
C ALA A 105 35.32 9.32 -7.72
N LEU A 106 35.99 8.87 -8.80
CA LEU A 106 37.37 9.26 -9.11
C LEU A 106 37.47 10.75 -9.48
N LYS A 107 36.52 11.27 -10.26
CA LYS A 107 36.46 12.70 -10.62
C LYS A 107 36.17 13.59 -9.41
N GLN A 108 35.29 13.14 -8.50
CA GLN A 108 34.98 13.84 -7.25
C GLN A 108 36.13 13.80 -6.23
N GLN A 109 36.95 12.74 -6.21
CA GLN A 109 38.18 12.69 -5.40
C GLN A 109 39.29 13.58 -5.98
N ALA A 110 39.36 13.76 -7.30
CA ALA A 110 40.26 14.72 -7.93
C ALA A 110 39.84 16.19 -7.69
N GLU A 111 38.54 16.49 -7.64
CA GLU A 111 38.03 17.84 -7.32
C GLU A 111 38.12 18.20 -5.83
N LYS A 112 38.02 17.23 -4.91
CA LYS A 112 38.20 17.49 -3.46
C LYS A 112 39.66 17.74 -3.05
N ALA A 113 40.63 17.44 -3.91
CA ALA A 113 42.04 17.76 -3.70
C ALA A 113 42.45 19.16 -4.22
N SER A 114 41.53 19.95 -4.81
CA SER A 114 41.81 21.28 -5.39
C SER A 114 40.80 22.36 -4.99
N LYS A 115 40.49 22.46 -3.69
CA LYS A 115 39.76 23.62 -3.12
C LYS A 115 40.50 24.21 -1.93
N GLN A 116 41.54 24.98 -2.23
CA GLN A 116 41.90 26.16 -1.45
C GLN A 116 40.95 27.30 -1.88
N PRO A 117 40.44 28.15 -0.97
CA PRO A 117 39.59 29.27 -1.36
C PRO A 117 40.43 30.27 -2.18
N ALA A 118 39.96 30.59 -3.38
CA ALA A 118 40.58 31.62 -4.22
C ALA A 118 40.58 32.95 -3.46
N SER A 119 41.75 33.55 -3.32
CA SER A 119 41.93 34.85 -2.67
C SER A 119 41.28 35.96 -3.51
N ILE A 120 40.36 36.72 -2.93
CA ILE A 120 39.71 37.88 -3.53
C ILE A 120 40.46 39.16 -3.14
N THR A 121 40.57 40.11 -4.07
CA THR A 121 41.21 41.42 -3.81
C THR A 121 40.14 42.50 -3.59
N CYS A 122 40.23 43.25 -2.50
CA CYS A 122 39.27 44.31 -2.18
C CYS A 122 39.41 45.51 -3.14
N PRO A 123 38.33 45.98 -3.79
CA PRO A 123 38.41 47.08 -4.76
C PRO A 123 38.63 48.47 -4.13
N LYS A 124 38.57 48.61 -2.79
CA LYS A 124 38.75 49.89 -2.10
C LYS A 124 40.16 50.09 -1.54
N CYS A 125 40.76 49.05 -0.96
CA CYS A 125 42.09 49.13 -0.33
C CYS A 125 43.13 48.18 -0.96
N ALA A 126 42.73 47.37 -1.95
CA ALA A 126 43.57 46.41 -2.66
C ALA A 126 44.15 45.27 -1.80
N SER A 127 43.61 44.99 -0.61
CA SER A 127 44.05 43.84 0.18
C SER A 127 43.53 42.51 -0.37
N VAL A 128 44.38 41.48 -0.32
CA VAL A 128 44.11 40.13 -0.82
C VAL A 128 43.72 39.25 0.36
N GLN A 129 42.51 38.70 0.32
CA GLN A 129 41.93 37.97 1.45
C GLN A 129 41.06 36.80 0.97
N SER A 130 40.74 35.87 1.87
CA SER A 130 39.87 34.72 1.59
C SER A 130 38.41 34.94 2.00
N ASN A 131 38.10 36.03 2.71
CA ASN A 131 36.74 36.36 3.16
C ASN A 131 35.93 37.00 2.01
N PRO A 132 34.84 36.37 1.53
CA PRO A 132 34.06 36.85 0.38
C PRO A 132 32.89 37.77 0.77
N VAL A 133 32.66 38.02 2.07
CA VAL A 133 31.50 38.79 2.55
C VAL A 133 31.87 40.23 2.88
N GLU A 134 32.99 40.44 3.57
CA GLU A 134 33.46 41.75 4.04
C GLU A 134 34.99 41.86 3.93
N CYS A 135 35.51 43.06 3.67
CA CYS A 135 36.93 43.36 3.71
C CYS A 135 37.45 43.44 5.15
N ASP A 136 38.39 42.58 5.51
CA ASP A 136 38.95 42.49 6.86
C ASP A 136 39.77 43.74 7.24
N ASP A 137 40.34 44.47 6.26
CA ASP A 137 41.16 45.66 6.51
C ASP A 137 40.38 46.99 6.50
N CYS A 138 39.37 47.13 5.62
CA CYS A 138 38.68 48.42 5.43
C CYS A 138 37.17 48.35 5.68
N GLY A 139 36.64 47.18 6.07
CA GLY A 139 35.25 47.00 6.55
C GLY A 139 34.17 47.21 5.49
N ILE A 140 34.47 47.04 4.19
CA ILE A 140 33.43 47.11 3.16
C ILE A 140 32.79 45.76 2.93
N ILE A 141 31.47 45.72 2.85
CA ILE A 141 30.71 44.54 2.43
C ILE A 141 30.63 44.57 0.90
N PHE A 142 31.24 43.60 0.21
CA PHE A 142 31.39 43.62 -1.26
C PHE A 142 30.05 43.75 -2.00
N ALA A 143 29.01 43.07 -1.50
CA ALA A 143 27.66 43.13 -2.07
C ALA A 143 27.01 44.53 -1.97
N LYS A 144 27.37 45.34 -0.96
CA LYS A 144 26.88 46.72 -0.82
C LYS A 144 27.70 47.70 -1.67
N TYR A 145 29.00 47.47 -1.79
CA TYR A 145 29.90 48.34 -2.56
C TYR A 145 29.60 48.29 -4.07
N ALA A 146 29.32 47.10 -4.62
CA ALA A 146 28.95 46.93 -6.03
C ALA A 146 27.64 47.67 -6.40
N LYS A 147 26.70 47.80 -5.47
CA LYS A 147 25.42 48.50 -5.70
C LYS A 147 25.56 50.03 -5.69
N HIS A 148 26.57 50.58 -4.99
CA HIS A 148 26.84 52.02 -4.97
C HIS A 148 27.68 52.50 -6.16
N GLN A 149 28.42 51.61 -6.84
CA GLN A 149 29.16 51.96 -8.06
C GLN A 149 28.25 52.16 -9.29
N ALA A 150 27.03 51.64 -9.25
CA ALA A 150 26.04 51.74 -10.33
C ALA A 150 25.16 53.00 -10.30
N GLN A 151 25.37 53.95 -9.38
CA GLN A 151 24.49 55.13 -9.18
C GLN A 151 25.25 56.48 -9.07
N GLN A 152 26.07 56.83 -10.06
CA GLN A 152 26.43 58.24 -10.31
C GLN A 152 25.92 58.72 -11.69
N PRO A 153 25.56 60.02 -11.87
CA PRO A 153 24.56 60.46 -12.86
C PRO A 153 25.08 61.18 -14.14
N MET A 154 24.42 60.90 -15.28
CA MET A 154 24.00 61.71 -16.49
C MET A 154 24.93 62.76 -17.17
N PRO A 155 24.76 63.14 -18.47
CA PRO A 155 23.50 63.41 -19.23
C PRO A 155 23.47 62.79 -20.66
N ALA A 156 22.54 63.01 -21.60
CA ALA A 156 21.10 63.33 -21.72
C ALA A 156 20.87 63.72 -23.21
N ASN A 157 19.88 63.13 -23.91
CA ASN A 157 19.01 63.75 -24.95
C ASN A 157 18.07 62.68 -25.55
N LEU A 158 16.73 62.85 -25.45
CA LEU A 158 15.79 63.40 -26.48
C LEU A 158 15.73 62.54 -27.77
N SER A 159 14.61 62.02 -28.30
CA SER A 159 13.17 62.35 -28.19
C SER A 159 12.29 61.21 -28.78
N LEU A 160 11.11 60.99 -28.18
CA LEU A 160 9.73 60.81 -28.73
C LEU A 160 9.44 59.84 -29.93
N GLU A 161 8.68 58.75 -29.61
CA GLU A 161 7.39 58.21 -30.16
C GLU A 161 7.04 58.21 -31.69
N PRO A 162 6.00 57.46 -32.20
CA PRO A 162 5.21 56.31 -31.70
C PRO A 162 4.98 55.17 -32.76
N MET A 163 4.09 54.23 -32.39
CA MET A 163 3.49 53.07 -33.09
C MET A 163 3.01 53.31 -34.55
N ASP A 164 3.03 52.27 -35.41
CA ASP A 164 1.80 51.78 -36.07
C ASP A 164 1.93 50.48 -36.91
N ASN A 165 0.85 49.70 -36.81
CA ASN A 165 0.12 48.86 -37.79
C ASN A 165 0.69 47.66 -38.60
N LYS A 166 -0.13 46.59 -38.50
CA LYS A 166 -0.36 45.42 -39.41
C LYS A 166 -0.76 45.91 -40.84
N PRO A 167 -0.87 45.07 -41.92
CA PRO A 167 -1.58 43.78 -41.94
C PRO A 167 -1.01 42.66 -42.85
N VAL A 168 -1.61 41.49 -42.67
CA VAL A 168 -1.58 40.28 -43.52
C VAL A 168 -2.76 40.33 -44.50
N PRO A 169 -2.69 39.68 -45.68
CA PRO A 169 -3.83 39.01 -46.32
C PRO A 169 -3.59 37.48 -46.34
N GLU A 170 -4.53 36.61 -45.90
CA GLU A 170 -5.74 36.12 -46.62
C GLU A 170 -5.38 35.59 -48.02
N THR A 171 -5.77 34.38 -48.45
CA THR A 171 -7.12 33.76 -48.50
C THR A 171 -6.89 32.24 -48.74
N VAL A 172 -7.41 31.30 -47.94
CA VAL A 172 -8.76 30.68 -47.93
C VAL A 172 -9.12 29.94 -49.22
N SER A 173 -9.45 28.64 -49.08
CA SER A 173 -10.75 28.01 -49.44
C SER A 173 -10.59 26.48 -49.32
N GLN A 174 -11.23 25.79 -48.37
CA GLN A 174 -12.68 25.55 -48.15
C GLN A 174 -13.19 24.28 -48.86
N LEU A 175 -13.98 23.51 -48.10
CA LEU A 175 -15.22 22.77 -48.42
C LEU A 175 -15.67 22.15 -47.06
N SER A 176 -16.43 22.86 -46.21
CA SER A 176 -17.92 22.90 -46.07
C SER A 176 -18.57 21.50 -45.99
N GLU A 177 -19.08 21.01 -44.84
CA GLU A 177 -20.25 21.41 -44.01
C GLU A 177 -21.62 20.92 -44.51
N ALA A 178 -22.33 20.26 -43.59
CA ALA A 178 -23.77 20.34 -43.30
C ALA A 178 -23.95 19.70 -41.90
N GLU A 179 -24.10 20.47 -40.81
CA GLU A 179 -25.37 20.92 -40.17
C GLU A 179 -26.30 19.76 -39.74
N GLU A 180 -27.00 19.76 -38.60
CA GLU A 180 -26.93 20.32 -37.24
C GLU A 180 -28.04 19.58 -36.42
N GLU A 181 -28.27 19.95 -35.16
CA GLU A 181 -29.24 19.40 -34.18
C GLU A 181 -28.76 18.12 -33.44
N GLY A 182 -28.73 18.01 -32.11
CA GLY A 182 -29.36 18.79 -31.05
C GLY A 182 -30.22 17.87 -30.18
N ALA A 183 -29.63 17.10 -29.25
CA ALA A 183 -30.32 16.57 -28.07
C ALA A 183 -29.35 15.82 -27.15
N SER A 184 -29.31 16.23 -25.88
CA SER A 184 -28.76 15.45 -24.77
C SER A 184 -29.51 14.12 -24.64
N SER A 185 -28.86 13.03 -25.06
CA SER A 185 -29.31 11.68 -24.75
C SER A 185 -28.74 11.29 -23.38
N GLU A 186 -29.60 11.32 -22.37
CA GLU A 186 -29.46 10.42 -21.24
C GLU A 186 -29.37 9.00 -21.82
N ALA A 187 -28.35 8.25 -21.40
CA ALA A 187 -28.21 6.84 -21.75
C ALA A 187 -29.32 6.06 -21.05
N SER A 188 -30.52 6.06 -21.63
CA SER A 188 -31.57 5.12 -21.26
C SER A 188 -31.15 3.75 -21.78
N VAL A 189 -30.93 2.83 -20.85
CA VAL A 189 -30.75 1.41 -21.14
C VAL A 189 -32.07 0.93 -21.76
N ILE A 190 -32.12 0.88 -23.09
CA ILE A 190 -33.22 0.25 -23.81
C ILE A 190 -33.05 -1.26 -23.58
N ILE A 191 -33.90 -1.81 -22.70
CA ILE A 191 -34.07 -3.26 -22.57
C ILE A 191 -35.08 -3.63 -23.66
N ASP A 192 -34.58 -4.08 -24.80
CA ASP A 192 -35.43 -4.76 -25.78
C ASP A 192 -35.95 -6.05 -25.12
N ASN A 193 -37.27 -6.21 -25.12
CA ASN A 193 -37.95 -7.38 -24.59
C ASN A 193 -37.83 -8.54 -25.59
N ASP A 194 -36.62 -9.07 -25.74
CA ASP A 194 -36.44 -10.41 -26.30
C ASP A 194 -37.13 -11.43 -25.38
N GLU A 195 -37.82 -12.41 -25.95
CA GLU A 195 -38.49 -13.47 -25.19
C GLU A 195 -37.45 -14.19 -24.29
N ILE A 196 -37.52 -13.92 -22.99
CA ILE A 196 -36.56 -14.43 -22.02
C ILE A 196 -36.69 -15.96 -21.93
N ASN A 197 -35.69 -16.67 -22.47
CA ASN A 197 -35.64 -18.12 -22.35
C ASN A 197 -35.25 -18.53 -20.92
N ILE A 198 -36.26 -18.90 -20.13
CA ILE A 198 -36.13 -19.30 -18.72
C ILE A 198 -35.15 -20.49 -18.57
N ALA A 199 -35.14 -21.43 -19.52
CA ALA A 199 -34.24 -22.59 -19.45
C ALA A 199 -32.77 -22.18 -19.54
N ALA A 200 -32.45 -21.18 -20.35
CA ALA A 200 -31.10 -20.64 -20.47
C ALA A 200 -30.66 -19.91 -19.19
N ILE A 201 -31.56 -19.17 -18.53
CA ILE A 201 -31.29 -18.55 -17.23
C ILE A 201 -30.99 -19.60 -16.18
N ILE A 202 -31.80 -20.67 -16.10
CA ILE A 202 -31.57 -21.77 -15.15
C ILE A 202 -30.21 -22.40 -15.41
N ALA A 203 -29.87 -22.68 -16.67
CA ALA A 203 -28.57 -23.24 -17.03
C ALA A 203 -27.40 -22.33 -16.62
N ALA A 204 -27.52 -21.02 -16.86
CA ALA A 204 -26.52 -20.03 -16.46
C ALA A 204 -26.37 -19.94 -14.93
N VAL A 205 -27.47 -20.01 -14.18
CA VAL A 205 -27.44 -20.05 -12.69
C VAL A 205 -26.79 -21.33 -12.18
N VAL A 206 -27.10 -22.49 -12.77
CA VAL A 206 -26.44 -23.75 -12.42
C VAL A 206 -24.93 -23.66 -12.70
N ALA A 207 -24.55 -23.12 -13.86
CA ALA A 207 -23.15 -22.88 -14.21
C ALA A 207 -22.45 -21.91 -13.24
N THR A 208 -23.16 -20.88 -12.77
CA THR A 208 -22.68 -19.92 -11.75
C THR A 208 -22.31 -20.63 -10.45
N VAL A 209 -23.22 -21.47 -9.94
CA VAL A 209 -23.01 -22.22 -8.69
C VAL A 209 -21.84 -23.20 -8.86
N ILE A 210 -21.84 -23.99 -9.94
CA ILE A 210 -20.74 -24.92 -10.23
C ILE A 210 -19.41 -24.18 -10.34
N GLY A 211 -19.38 -23.06 -11.06
CA GLY A 211 -18.18 -22.24 -11.23
C GLY A 211 -17.60 -21.74 -9.90
N ALA A 212 -18.45 -21.28 -8.98
CA ALA A 212 -18.03 -20.85 -7.65
C ALA A 212 -17.42 -22.00 -6.82
N PHE A 213 -18.05 -23.18 -6.81
CA PHE A 213 -17.52 -24.36 -6.11
C PHE A 213 -16.24 -24.91 -6.73
N VAL A 214 -16.14 -24.91 -8.06
CA VAL A 214 -14.91 -25.30 -8.77
C VAL A 214 -13.78 -24.33 -8.43
N TRP A 215 -14.04 -23.02 -8.40
CA TRP A 215 -13.05 -22.06 -7.92
C TRP A 215 -12.62 -22.39 -6.50
N GLN A 216 -13.56 -22.52 -5.56
CA GLN A 216 -13.25 -22.85 -4.17
C GLN A 216 -12.34 -24.09 -4.08
N GLY A 217 -12.68 -25.17 -4.78
CA GLY A 217 -11.89 -26.40 -4.80
C GLY A 217 -10.47 -26.20 -5.35
N ILE A 218 -10.32 -25.46 -6.45
CA ILE A 218 -9.01 -25.16 -7.03
C ILE A 218 -8.19 -24.25 -6.10
N ALA A 219 -8.80 -23.21 -5.53
CA ALA A 219 -8.13 -22.31 -4.60
C ALA A 219 -7.64 -23.04 -3.34
N ILE A 220 -8.43 -24.00 -2.83
CA ILE A 220 -8.01 -24.84 -1.69
C ILE A 220 -6.91 -25.81 -2.10
N ALA A 221 -7.06 -26.50 -3.24
CA ALA A 221 -6.13 -27.55 -3.66
C ALA A 221 -4.76 -27.02 -4.08
N PHE A 222 -4.73 -25.84 -4.72
CA PHE A 222 -3.50 -25.26 -5.25
C PHE A 222 -2.97 -24.10 -4.42
N GLU A 223 -3.75 -23.57 -3.47
CA GLU A 223 -3.39 -22.41 -2.63
C GLU A 223 -2.98 -21.16 -3.44
N VAL A 224 -3.32 -21.11 -4.73
CA VAL A 224 -3.02 -20.00 -5.63
C VAL A 224 -4.31 -19.35 -6.12
N GLU A 225 -4.34 -18.02 -6.07
CA GLU A 225 -5.35 -17.20 -6.74
C GLU A 225 -5.02 -17.07 -8.22
N LEU A 226 -5.59 -17.97 -9.00
CA LEU A 226 -5.37 -18.00 -10.43
C LEU A 226 -6.45 -17.17 -11.11
N GLY A 227 -6.13 -15.91 -11.44
CA GLY A 227 -7.08 -14.98 -12.05
C GLY A 227 -7.74 -15.53 -13.33
N TYR A 228 -7.08 -16.41 -14.07
CA TYR A 228 -7.66 -17.07 -15.24
C TYR A 228 -8.87 -17.97 -14.94
N ILE A 229 -9.09 -18.39 -13.69
CA ILE A 229 -10.32 -19.11 -13.29
C ILE A 229 -11.54 -18.20 -13.46
N ALA A 230 -11.43 -16.91 -13.11
CA ALA A 230 -12.51 -15.93 -13.30
C ALA A 230 -12.90 -15.81 -14.79
N TRP A 231 -11.90 -15.83 -15.66
CA TRP A 231 -12.12 -15.85 -17.11
C TRP A 231 -12.83 -17.14 -17.56
N GLY A 232 -12.39 -18.29 -17.06
CA GLY A 232 -13.01 -19.60 -17.34
C GLY A 232 -14.47 -19.70 -16.90
N ILE A 233 -14.81 -19.17 -15.72
CA ILE A 233 -16.19 -19.13 -15.21
C ILE A 233 -17.07 -18.28 -16.12
N GLY A 234 -16.58 -17.12 -16.54
CA GLY A 234 -17.28 -16.28 -17.51
C GLY A 234 -17.58 -17.03 -18.82
N GLY A 235 -16.58 -17.76 -19.34
CA GLY A 235 -16.75 -18.64 -20.49
C GLY A 235 -17.80 -19.73 -20.26
N LEU A 236 -17.76 -20.42 -19.12
CA LEU A 236 -18.71 -21.46 -18.76
C LEU A 236 -20.16 -20.94 -18.73
N ILE A 237 -20.39 -19.79 -18.10
CA ILE A 237 -21.72 -19.16 -18.01
C ILE A 237 -22.22 -18.76 -19.40
N GLY A 238 -21.37 -18.12 -20.22
CA GLY A 238 -21.73 -17.73 -21.57
C GLY A 238 -22.06 -18.92 -22.48
N VAL A 239 -21.25 -19.99 -22.44
CA VAL A 239 -21.50 -21.23 -23.20
C VAL A 239 -22.77 -21.94 -22.70
N ALA A 240 -23.02 -21.94 -21.39
CA ALA A 240 -24.24 -22.52 -20.84
C ALA A 240 -25.50 -21.83 -21.38
N ALA A 241 -25.52 -20.50 -21.49
CA ALA A 241 -26.64 -19.78 -22.09
C ALA A 241 -26.81 -20.10 -23.59
N LEU A 242 -25.70 -20.20 -24.33
CA LEU A 242 -25.70 -20.55 -25.75
C LEU A 242 -26.24 -21.96 -26.03
N MET A 243 -25.99 -22.93 -25.15
CA MET A 243 -26.50 -24.30 -25.31
C MET A 243 -28.04 -24.39 -25.30
N PHE A 244 -28.71 -23.35 -24.80
CA PHE A 244 -30.17 -23.25 -24.78
C PHE A 244 -30.68 -22.20 -25.78
N ASP A 245 -29.86 -21.84 -26.77
CA ASP A 245 -30.16 -20.90 -27.85
C ASP A 245 -30.66 -19.53 -27.39
N ALA A 246 -30.24 -19.10 -26.20
CA ALA A 246 -30.49 -17.74 -25.75
C ALA A 246 -29.47 -16.79 -26.38
N ARG A 247 -29.97 -15.74 -27.03
CA ARG A 247 -29.19 -14.66 -27.64
C ARG A 247 -29.86 -13.32 -27.35
N GLY A 248 -29.14 -12.24 -27.59
CA GLY A 248 -29.63 -10.88 -27.42
C GLY A 248 -28.98 -10.13 -26.27
N GLN A 249 -29.19 -8.81 -26.25
CA GLN A 249 -28.52 -7.92 -25.31
C GLN A 249 -28.90 -8.24 -23.85
N THR A 250 -30.16 -8.58 -23.60
CA THR A 250 -30.68 -8.85 -22.25
C THR A 250 -30.04 -10.09 -21.62
N ILE A 251 -29.91 -11.19 -22.38
CA ILE A 251 -29.25 -12.40 -21.86
C ILE A 251 -27.75 -12.18 -21.64
N GLY A 252 -27.10 -11.38 -22.50
CA GLY A 252 -25.72 -10.97 -22.31
C GLY A 252 -25.51 -10.25 -20.97
N ILE A 253 -26.37 -9.27 -20.65
CA ILE A 253 -26.32 -8.54 -19.39
C ILE A 253 -26.52 -9.49 -18.20
N ILE A 254 -27.52 -10.37 -18.25
CA ILE A 254 -27.81 -11.34 -17.18
C ILE A 254 -26.59 -12.24 -16.94
N CYS A 255 -25.99 -12.79 -18.00
CA CYS A 255 -24.81 -13.65 -17.88
C CYS A 255 -23.59 -12.90 -17.34
N GLY A 256 -23.41 -11.62 -17.72
CA GLY A 256 -22.39 -10.76 -17.15
C GLY A 256 -22.55 -10.54 -15.64
N VAL A 257 -23.78 -10.26 -15.18
CA VAL A 257 -24.09 -10.10 -13.75
C VAL A 257 -23.88 -11.41 -13.00
N LEU A 258 -24.32 -12.55 -13.55
CA LEU A 258 -24.09 -13.87 -12.97
C LEU A 258 -22.59 -14.18 -12.85
N ALA A 259 -21.78 -13.81 -13.84
CA ALA A 259 -20.34 -13.96 -13.76
C ALA A 259 -19.73 -13.14 -12.62
N VAL A 260 -20.16 -11.88 -12.42
CA VAL A 260 -19.75 -11.08 -11.25
C VAL A 260 -20.08 -11.83 -9.96
N VAL A 261 -21.32 -12.30 -9.80
CA VAL A 261 -21.76 -13.01 -8.59
C VAL A 261 -20.93 -14.29 -8.36
N ALA A 262 -20.70 -15.10 -9.40
CA ALA A 262 -19.89 -16.31 -9.29
C ALA A 262 -18.45 -16.02 -8.86
N ILE A 263 -17.84 -14.98 -9.42
CA ILE A 263 -16.44 -14.60 -9.15
C ILE A 263 -16.30 -14.13 -7.70
N PHE A 264 -17.18 -13.23 -7.24
CA PHE A 264 -17.15 -12.74 -5.86
C PHE A 264 -17.51 -13.85 -4.85
N ALA A 265 -18.52 -14.68 -5.13
CA ALA A 265 -18.90 -15.78 -4.26
C ALA A 265 -17.78 -16.83 -4.16
N GLY A 266 -17.17 -17.22 -5.29
CA GLY A 266 -16.05 -18.16 -5.31
C GLY A 266 -14.85 -17.65 -4.51
N LYS A 267 -14.46 -16.38 -4.71
CA LYS A 267 -13.36 -15.75 -3.95
C LYS A 267 -13.69 -15.66 -2.45
N TYR A 268 -14.92 -15.28 -2.09
CA TYR A 268 -15.38 -15.26 -0.69
C TYR A 268 -15.25 -16.63 -0.03
N MET A 269 -15.85 -17.66 -0.64
CA MET A 269 -15.89 -19.01 -0.10
C MET A 269 -14.48 -19.61 0.03
N ALA A 270 -13.60 -19.34 -0.94
CA ALA A 270 -12.20 -19.75 -0.86
C ALA A 270 -11.50 -19.12 0.34
N TYR A 271 -11.60 -17.80 0.54
CA TYR A 271 -10.99 -17.14 1.71
C TYR A 271 -11.57 -17.62 3.03
N ASP A 272 -12.88 -17.83 3.08
CA ASP A 272 -13.54 -18.30 4.30
C ASP A 272 -13.03 -19.70 4.70
N SER A 273 -12.93 -20.61 3.72
CA SER A 273 -12.40 -21.96 3.94
C SER A 273 -10.91 -21.97 4.29
N LEU A 274 -10.12 -21.11 3.62
CA LEU A 274 -8.71 -20.95 4.00
C LEU A 274 -8.60 -20.38 5.42
N LYS A 275 -9.38 -19.35 5.76
CA LYS A 275 -9.36 -18.73 7.09
C LYS A 275 -9.52 -19.76 8.21
N GLU A 276 -10.48 -20.68 8.10
CA GLU A 276 -10.69 -21.73 9.11
C GLU A 276 -9.47 -22.64 9.28
N THR A 277 -8.88 -23.10 8.17
CA THR A 277 -7.71 -23.98 8.18
C THR A 277 -6.53 -23.30 8.88
N TRP A 278 -6.27 -22.06 8.49
CA TRP A 278 -5.21 -21.23 9.06
C TRP A 278 -5.42 -20.89 10.51
N GLN A 279 -6.67 -20.65 10.89
CA GLN A 279 -7.04 -20.38 12.27
C GLN A 279 -6.74 -21.58 13.16
N GLN A 280 -7.01 -22.81 12.70
CA GLN A 280 -6.66 -24.01 13.45
C GLN A 280 -5.15 -24.18 13.61
N GLU A 281 -4.38 -23.96 12.55
CA GLU A 281 -2.92 -24.05 12.61
C GLU A 281 -2.31 -22.99 13.55
N PHE A 282 -2.82 -21.77 13.48
CA PHE A 282 -2.44 -20.68 14.38
C PHE A 282 -2.79 -20.96 15.85
N LEU A 283 -4.00 -21.47 16.11
CA LEU A 283 -4.41 -21.86 17.47
C LEU A 283 -3.60 -23.04 17.99
N GLY A 284 -3.24 -23.99 17.12
CA GLY A 284 -2.34 -25.10 17.43
C GLY A 284 -0.99 -24.60 17.94
N PHE A 285 -0.40 -23.62 17.26
CA PHE A 285 0.85 -22.98 17.70
C PHE A 285 0.72 -22.35 19.09
N GLY A 286 -0.33 -21.55 19.33
CA GLY A 286 -0.56 -20.98 20.66
C GLY A 286 -0.61 -22.04 21.74
N THR A 287 -1.29 -23.17 21.50
CA THR A 287 -1.36 -24.26 22.49
C THR A 287 -0.05 -25.03 22.66
N GLU A 288 0.73 -25.21 21.59
CA GLU A 288 2.00 -25.95 21.62
C GLU A 288 3.10 -25.19 22.35
N PHE A 289 3.12 -23.86 22.20
CA PHE A 289 4.15 -22.97 22.78
C PHE A 289 3.65 -22.18 23.98
N THR A 290 2.64 -22.68 24.67
CA THR A 290 1.98 -21.97 25.77
C THR A 290 3.01 -21.39 26.76
N GLU A 291 3.95 -22.19 27.28
CA GLU A 291 4.91 -21.72 28.30
C GLU A 291 5.89 -20.63 27.84
N GLU A 292 6.14 -20.49 26.53
CA GLU A 292 7.01 -19.42 25.99
C GLU A 292 6.39 -18.03 26.20
N PHE A 293 5.04 -17.94 26.21
CA PHE A 293 4.30 -16.70 26.45
C PHE A 293 4.25 -16.27 27.92
N ARG A 294 4.84 -17.03 28.86
CA ARG A 294 4.80 -16.69 30.28
C ARG A 294 5.49 -15.35 30.56
N SER A 295 6.59 -15.07 29.86
CA SER A 295 7.28 -13.78 29.94
C SER A 295 6.38 -12.63 29.48
N ASP A 296 5.66 -12.81 28.38
CA ASP A 296 4.77 -11.80 27.81
C ASP A 296 3.59 -11.50 28.73
N TYR A 297 3.03 -12.54 29.37
CA TYR A 297 1.98 -12.37 30.37
C TYR A 297 2.44 -11.51 31.56
N GLU A 298 3.64 -11.77 32.09
CA GLU A 298 4.17 -10.97 33.21
C GLU A 298 4.46 -9.53 32.78
N GLN A 299 4.98 -9.31 31.56
CA GLN A 299 5.15 -7.96 31.02
C GLN A 299 3.81 -7.23 30.84
N GLU A 300 2.79 -7.90 30.29
CA GLU A 300 1.49 -7.27 30.09
C GLU A 300 0.79 -6.96 31.42
N LYS A 301 1.04 -7.75 32.48
CA LYS A 301 0.59 -7.40 33.84
C LYS A 301 1.26 -6.16 34.38
N LEU A 302 2.57 -6.02 34.20
CA LEU A 302 3.29 -4.81 34.60
C LEU A 302 2.73 -3.60 33.86
N PHE A 303 2.51 -3.75 32.55
CA PHE A 303 1.92 -2.70 31.74
C PHE A 303 0.52 -2.30 32.22
N ALA A 304 -0.34 -3.28 32.50
CA ALA A 304 -1.66 -3.01 33.03
C ALA A 304 -1.60 -2.27 34.37
N GLN A 305 -0.67 -2.62 35.26
CA GLN A 305 -0.48 -1.94 36.55
C GLN A 305 -0.02 -0.48 36.39
N GLU A 306 0.86 -0.20 35.43
CA GLU A 306 1.30 1.16 35.12
C GLU A 306 0.16 1.98 34.49
N TYR A 307 -0.58 1.38 33.55
CA TYR A 307 -1.76 1.98 32.93
C TYR A 307 -2.79 2.43 33.98
N GLU A 308 -3.09 1.60 34.98
CA GLU A 308 -4.06 1.93 36.03
C GLU A 308 -3.70 3.22 36.80
N GLN A 309 -2.41 3.53 36.91
CA GLN A 309 -1.92 4.73 37.62
C GLN A 309 -2.04 6.00 36.77
N VAL A 310 -2.08 5.88 35.44
CA VAL A 310 -2.00 7.01 34.52
C VAL A 310 -3.21 7.18 33.61
N LYS A 311 -4.18 6.25 33.62
CA LYS A 311 -5.30 6.20 32.66
C LYS A 311 -6.17 7.46 32.54
N TYR A 312 -6.19 8.32 33.58
CA TYR A 312 -6.92 9.58 33.60
C TYR A 312 -6.05 10.82 33.38
N ASP A 313 -4.75 10.66 33.18
CA ASP A 313 -3.77 11.72 32.96
C ASP A 313 -3.17 11.57 31.56
N ASP A 314 -3.75 12.29 30.59
CA ASP A 314 -3.43 12.15 29.16
C ASP A 314 -1.95 12.41 28.86
N GLU A 315 -1.29 13.31 29.59
CA GLU A 315 0.13 13.60 29.39
C GLU A 315 1.03 12.45 29.87
N LYS A 316 0.69 11.82 31.00
CA LYS A 316 1.40 10.61 31.46
C LYS A 316 1.05 9.39 30.62
N LEU A 317 -0.19 9.31 30.14
CA LEU A 317 -0.64 8.23 29.27
C LEU A 317 0.14 8.26 27.93
N LYS A 318 0.42 9.43 27.36
CA LYS A 318 1.29 9.54 26.17
C LYS A 318 2.68 8.95 26.42
N VAL A 319 3.29 9.29 27.55
CA VAL A 319 4.61 8.73 27.93
C VAL A 319 4.54 7.21 28.01
N LEU A 320 3.53 6.67 28.68
CA LEU A 320 3.35 5.23 28.82
C LEU A 320 3.14 4.55 27.45
N ILE A 321 2.25 5.09 26.60
CA ILE A 321 2.00 4.59 25.25
C ILE A 321 3.29 4.54 24.43
N PHE A 322 4.13 5.58 24.54
CA PHE A 322 5.42 5.66 23.86
C PHE A 322 6.43 4.63 24.39
N GLU A 323 6.59 4.55 25.71
CA GLU A 323 7.53 3.62 26.36
C GLU A 323 7.22 2.15 26.02
N TRP A 324 5.93 1.81 25.98
CA TRP A 324 5.47 0.46 25.64
C TRP A 324 5.31 0.23 24.12
N GLY A 325 5.69 1.19 23.27
CA GLY A 325 5.73 1.02 21.82
C GLY A 325 4.37 0.90 21.13
N TYR A 326 3.33 1.54 21.68
CA TYR A 326 1.96 1.58 21.15
C TYR A 326 1.68 2.78 20.24
N THR A 327 2.71 3.53 19.86
CA THR A 327 2.66 4.62 18.88
C THR A 327 3.84 4.52 17.93
N ASP A 328 3.68 5.03 16.72
CA ASP A 328 4.76 5.17 15.74
C ASP A 328 5.45 6.54 15.83
N ALA A 329 5.08 7.38 16.79
CA ALA A 329 5.75 8.64 17.04
C ALA A 329 7.23 8.38 17.39
N ASN A 330 8.14 9.22 16.89
CA ASN A 330 9.57 9.10 17.21
C ASN A 330 9.90 9.65 18.61
N GLN A 331 9.03 10.50 19.15
CA GLN A 331 9.16 11.14 20.44
C GLN A 331 7.77 11.54 20.97
N VAL A 332 7.63 11.61 22.29
CA VAL A 332 6.34 11.91 22.97
C VAL A 332 5.71 13.23 22.51
N SER A 333 6.52 14.24 22.18
CA SER A 333 6.03 15.55 21.72
C SER A 333 5.34 15.52 20.35
N ASP A 334 5.58 14.48 19.55
CA ASP A 334 4.97 14.32 18.23
C ASP A 334 3.59 13.65 18.33
N MET A 335 3.23 13.14 19.52
CA MET A 335 1.97 12.44 19.75
C MET A 335 0.79 13.40 19.88
N GLY A 336 -0.28 13.08 19.18
CA GLY A 336 -1.53 13.82 19.22
C GLY A 336 -2.65 13.08 19.96
N ASP A 337 -3.83 13.68 19.99
CA ASP A 337 -5.03 13.06 20.56
C ASP A 337 -5.42 11.77 19.83
N ALA A 338 -5.00 11.62 18.57
CA ALA A 338 -5.24 10.43 17.77
C ALA A 338 -4.52 9.18 18.32
N ASP A 339 -3.30 9.33 18.86
CA ASP A 339 -2.56 8.22 19.48
C ASP A 339 -3.26 7.73 20.75
N ILE A 340 -3.74 8.67 21.57
CA ILE A 340 -4.50 8.36 22.78
C ILE A 340 -5.83 7.69 22.43
N ALA A 341 -6.56 8.24 21.46
CA ALA A 341 -7.83 7.66 21.01
C ALA A 341 -7.62 6.23 20.49
N PHE A 342 -6.60 6.02 19.65
CA PHE A 342 -6.25 4.69 19.17
C PHE A 342 -5.94 3.73 20.32
N PHE A 343 -5.14 4.14 21.29
CA PHE A 343 -4.81 3.32 22.45
C PHE A 343 -6.05 2.94 23.28
N ARG A 344 -6.92 3.92 23.56
CA ARG A 344 -8.17 3.71 24.30
C ARG A 344 -9.09 2.73 23.58
N ASP A 345 -9.21 2.88 22.26
CA ASP A 345 -10.12 2.08 21.45
C ASP A 345 -9.63 0.64 21.23
N ASN A 346 -8.32 0.40 21.23
CA ASN A 346 -7.74 -0.88 20.80
C ASN A 346 -6.98 -1.65 21.89
N VAL A 347 -6.59 -1.00 23.01
CA VAL A 347 -5.69 -1.60 24.01
C VAL A 347 -6.23 -1.48 25.43
N ALA A 348 -6.75 -0.32 25.82
CA ALA A 348 -7.14 -0.02 27.20
C ALA A 348 -8.07 -1.08 27.81
N SER A 349 -9.11 -1.50 27.08
CA SER A 349 -10.05 -2.51 27.58
C SER A 349 -9.37 -3.83 27.96
N ARG A 350 -8.30 -4.23 27.26
CA ARG A 350 -7.59 -5.49 27.53
C ARG A 350 -6.78 -5.39 28.83
N LEU A 351 -6.10 -4.26 29.03
CA LEU A 351 -5.32 -4.00 30.24
C LEU A 351 -6.22 -3.91 31.48
N GLU A 352 -7.38 -3.28 31.34
CA GLU A 352 -8.37 -3.19 32.42
C GLU A 352 -8.90 -4.57 32.82
N GLN A 353 -9.18 -5.43 31.85
CA GLN A 353 -9.60 -6.81 32.12
C GLN A 353 -8.52 -7.62 32.83
N LEU A 354 -7.25 -7.44 32.47
CA LEU A 354 -6.12 -8.14 33.09
C LEU A 354 -6.00 -7.80 34.59
N ASN A 355 -6.14 -6.53 34.94
CA ASN A 355 -6.09 -6.06 36.33
C ASN A 355 -7.36 -6.37 37.13
N GLN A 356 -8.54 -6.06 36.60
CA GLN A 356 -9.79 -6.13 37.36
C GLN A 356 -10.20 -7.58 37.68
N ASN A 357 -9.92 -8.51 36.76
CA ASN A 357 -10.35 -9.90 36.90
C ASN A 357 -9.26 -10.83 37.47
N ASN A 358 -8.06 -10.31 37.76
CA ASN A 358 -6.89 -11.13 38.10
C ASN A 358 -6.74 -12.33 37.14
N MET A 359 -6.83 -12.04 35.84
CA MET A 359 -6.88 -13.05 34.80
C MET A 359 -5.66 -13.98 34.93
N THR A 360 -5.90 -15.30 34.98
CA THR A 360 -4.79 -16.26 35.07
C THR A 360 -4.02 -16.29 33.76
N PHE A 361 -2.82 -16.86 33.79
CA PHE A 361 -2.00 -17.04 32.59
C PHE A 361 -2.76 -17.78 31.48
N GLU A 362 -3.47 -18.86 31.83
CA GLU A 362 -4.24 -19.68 30.89
C GLU A 362 -5.42 -18.91 30.29
N GLN A 363 -6.09 -18.08 31.10
CA GLN A 363 -7.20 -17.24 30.66
C GLN A 363 -6.71 -16.11 29.76
N TRP A 364 -5.61 -15.47 30.13
CA TRP A 364 -4.95 -14.44 29.33
C TRP A 364 -4.51 -15.03 28.00
N HIS A 365 -3.81 -16.15 28.01
CA HIS A 365 -3.37 -16.85 26.81
C HIS A 365 -4.56 -17.20 25.91
N ALA A 366 -5.62 -17.81 26.47
CA ALA A 366 -6.83 -18.08 25.72
C ALA A 366 -7.44 -16.81 25.10
N SER A 367 -7.49 -15.68 25.82
CA SER A 367 -8.03 -14.41 25.30
C SER A 367 -7.18 -13.80 24.17
N VAL A 368 -5.85 -13.91 24.30
CA VAL A 368 -4.88 -13.41 23.32
C VAL A 368 -5.01 -14.14 21.99
N PHE A 369 -5.31 -15.44 22.04
CA PHE A 369 -5.47 -16.31 20.87
C PHE A 369 -6.92 -16.39 20.35
N ALA A 370 -7.93 -16.17 21.21
CA ALA A 370 -9.34 -16.16 20.82
C ALA A 370 -9.76 -14.93 20.00
N THR A 371 -9.03 -13.82 20.11
CA THR A 371 -9.33 -12.56 19.38
C THR A 371 -8.77 -12.53 17.96
N ILE A 372 -7.79 -13.38 17.64
CA ILE A 372 -7.10 -13.42 16.35
C ILE A 372 -8.01 -13.84 15.17
N PRO A 373 -8.98 -14.76 15.34
CA PRO A 373 -10.02 -15.05 14.35
C PRO A 373 -10.90 -13.86 13.96
N GLU A 374 -11.21 -12.98 14.92
CA GLU A 374 -12.07 -11.81 14.70
C GLU A 374 -11.31 -10.65 14.04
N VAL A 375 -10.00 -10.58 14.25
CA VAL A 375 -9.13 -9.52 13.73
C VAL A 375 -8.98 -9.55 12.21
N LEU A 376 -9.19 -10.70 11.55
CA LEU A 376 -9.15 -10.82 10.09
C LEU A 376 -10.52 -11.20 9.55
N SER A 377 -11.39 -10.21 9.31
CA SER A 377 -12.69 -10.50 8.68
C SER A 377 -12.47 -11.00 7.24
N THR A 378 -13.25 -11.99 6.80
CA THR A 378 -13.17 -12.53 5.43
C THR A 378 -13.36 -11.42 4.39
N THR A 379 -14.18 -10.42 4.72
CA THR A 379 -14.44 -9.25 3.88
C THR A 379 -13.25 -8.29 3.79
N ASP A 380 -12.53 -8.07 4.88
CA ASP A 380 -11.36 -7.17 4.86
C ASP A 380 -10.19 -7.84 4.15
N LEU A 381 -9.97 -9.13 4.41
CA LEU A 381 -9.00 -9.94 3.67
C LEU A 381 -9.28 -9.94 2.16
N MET A 382 -10.55 -10.06 1.76
CA MET A 382 -10.91 -10.02 0.35
C MET A 382 -10.63 -8.63 -0.26
N LYS A 383 -10.98 -7.54 0.41
CA LYS A 383 -10.72 -6.17 -0.07
C LYS A 383 -9.23 -5.92 -0.24
N GLU A 384 -8.42 -6.34 0.72
CA GLU A 384 -6.98 -6.15 0.70
C GLU A 384 -6.25 -6.98 -0.36
N ASN A 385 -6.83 -8.10 -0.79
CA ASN A 385 -6.26 -8.99 -1.80
C ASN A 385 -6.97 -8.88 -3.15
N PHE A 386 -7.88 -7.93 -3.33
CA PHE A 386 -8.46 -7.63 -4.63
C PHE A 386 -7.58 -6.63 -5.38
N GLY A 387 -6.62 -7.16 -6.15
CA GLY A 387 -5.63 -6.37 -6.86
C GLY A 387 -6.08 -5.92 -8.26
N ALA A 388 -5.22 -5.13 -8.92
CA ALA A 388 -5.43 -4.73 -10.32
C ALA A 388 -5.53 -5.94 -11.27
N ILE A 389 -4.84 -7.05 -10.95
CA ILE A 389 -4.88 -8.28 -11.72
C ILE A 389 -6.27 -8.95 -11.61
N ASP A 390 -6.86 -8.99 -10.41
CA ASP A 390 -8.22 -9.51 -10.23
C ASP A 390 -9.25 -8.70 -11.03
N LEU A 391 -9.09 -7.38 -11.07
CA LEU A 391 -9.93 -6.52 -11.90
C LEU A 391 -9.84 -6.88 -13.38
N ILE A 392 -8.62 -7.07 -13.91
CA ILE A 392 -8.42 -7.47 -15.32
C ILE A 392 -9.18 -8.77 -15.60
N PHE A 393 -9.01 -9.78 -14.76
CA PHE A 393 -9.66 -11.07 -14.99
C PHE A 393 -11.16 -11.08 -14.69
N LEU A 394 -11.65 -10.23 -13.79
CA LEU A 394 -13.07 -9.96 -13.60
C LEU A 394 -13.67 -9.39 -14.90
N PHE A 395 -13.06 -8.36 -15.48
CA PHE A 395 -13.54 -7.78 -16.74
C PHE A 395 -13.47 -8.78 -17.88
N LEU A 396 -12.40 -9.59 -17.96
CA LEU A 396 -12.31 -10.65 -18.96
C LEU A 396 -13.40 -11.72 -18.80
N GLY A 397 -13.66 -12.18 -17.56
CA GLY A 397 -14.73 -13.14 -17.27
C GLY A 397 -16.10 -12.58 -17.62
N VAL A 398 -16.44 -11.40 -17.10
CA VAL A 398 -17.72 -10.72 -17.37
C VAL A 398 -17.91 -10.43 -18.85
N GLY A 399 -16.88 -9.88 -19.51
CA GLY A 399 -16.90 -9.59 -20.94
C GLY A 399 -17.05 -10.85 -21.80
N THR A 400 -16.43 -11.96 -21.40
CA THR A 400 -16.57 -13.25 -22.09
C THR A 400 -17.98 -13.81 -21.91
N ALA A 401 -18.53 -13.79 -20.69
CA ALA A 401 -19.91 -14.21 -20.41
C ALA A 401 -20.91 -13.39 -21.23
N TYR A 402 -20.79 -12.06 -21.19
CA TYR A 402 -21.64 -11.14 -21.94
C TYR A 402 -21.56 -11.39 -23.44
N ARG A 403 -20.35 -11.43 -24.01
CA ARG A 403 -20.16 -11.52 -25.46
C ARG A 403 -20.63 -12.87 -26.01
N LEU A 404 -20.35 -13.96 -25.29
CA LEU A 404 -20.82 -15.28 -25.69
C LEU A 404 -22.35 -15.37 -25.64
N ALA A 405 -22.97 -14.93 -24.53
CA ALA A 405 -24.42 -15.01 -24.39
C ALA A 405 -25.18 -14.05 -25.31
N ARG A 406 -24.64 -12.84 -25.57
CA ARG A 406 -25.25 -11.90 -26.52
C ARG A 406 -25.28 -12.45 -27.95
N GLY A 407 -24.20 -13.12 -28.36
CA GLY A 407 -23.99 -13.52 -29.75
C GLY A 407 -23.52 -12.36 -30.63
N ASN A 408 -23.23 -12.67 -31.90
CA ASN A 408 -22.90 -11.65 -32.91
C ASN A 408 -24.21 -11.15 -33.54
N GLU A 409 -24.76 -10.08 -32.98
CA GLU A 409 -25.75 -9.23 -33.66
C GLU A 409 -25.11 -7.93 -34.12
#